data_AF-A0A1T5E895-F1
#
_entry.id   AF-A0A1T5E895-F1
#
_cell.length_a   1.000
_cell.length_b   1.000
_cell.length_c   1.000
_cell.angle_alpha   90.00
_cell.angle_beta   90.00
_cell.angle_gamma   90.00
#
_symmetry.space_group_name_H-M   'P 1'
#
loop_
_entity.id
_entity.type
_entity.pdbx_description
1 polymer ?
#
loop_
_entity_poly.entity_id
_entity_poly.type
_entity_poly.pdbx_seq_one_letter_code
_entity_poly.pdbx_strand_id
1 'polypeptide(L)'
;MRTPIIKNRKMETIKEKKSVFTEVNNKLDHVESMLMDFTKSKLVIMDKEYHLRDWMTLSDYCKKYNIKPSRLSNWIERGVVPGGSLIVIPELNGLKLIKDQAFMARSYRTRASAAAY
;
A
#
# COMPACT_ATOMS: atom_id res chain seq x y z
N MET A 1 -50.16 14.22 39.02
CA MET A 1 -48.88 14.71 38.47
C MET A 1 -47.82 13.61 38.56
N ARG A 2 -47.50 12.91 37.46
CA ARG A 2 -46.35 12.00 37.37
C ARG A 2 -45.85 12.02 35.93
N THR A 3 -44.63 12.51 35.70
CA THR A 3 -43.64 11.97 34.73
C THR A 3 -42.43 12.92 34.55
N PRO A 4 -41.34 12.74 35.31
CA PRO A 4 -40.01 13.21 34.90
C PRO A 4 -39.06 12.09 34.44
N ILE A 5 -39.40 10.82 34.69
CA ILE A 5 -38.47 9.68 34.58
C ILE A 5 -38.01 9.39 33.14
N ILE A 6 -38.86 9.64 32.13
CA ILE A 6 -38.59 9.24 30.73
C ILE A 6 -37.54 10.15 30.07
N LYS A 7 -37.46 11.43 30.45
CA LYS A 7 -36.51 12.38 29.85
C LYS A 7 -35.06 12.10 30.29
N ASN A 8 -34.83 11.73 31.55
CA ASN A 8 -33.48 11.43 32.07
C ASN A 8 -32.85 10.21 31.40
N ARG A 9 -33.60 9.11 31.24
CA ARG A 9 -33.08 7.87 30.62
C ARG A 9 -32.67 8.07 29.15
N LYS A 10 -33.37 8.95 28.42
CA LYS A 10 -33.04 9.30 27.03
C LYS A 10 -31.77 10.15 26.94
N MET A 11 -31.51 11.01 27.92
CA MET A 11 -30.29 11.81 27.99
C MET A 11 -29.05 10.98 28.38
N GLU A 12 -29.21 10.00 29.28
CA GLU A 12 -28.14 9.07 29.66
C GLU A 12 -27.67 8.23 28.47
N THR A 13 -28.61 7.67 27.71
CA THR A 13 -28.31 6.87 26.51
C THR A 13 -27.67 7.70 25.37
N ILE A 14 -27.97 9.00 25.26
CA ILE A 14 -27.29 9.90 24.31
C ILE A 14 -25.87 10.22 24.77
N LYS A 15 -25.66 10.39 26.08
CA LYS A 15 -24.34 10.67 26.67
C LYS A 15 -23.40 9.47 26.55
N GLU A 16 -23.90 8.25 26.82
CA GLU A 16 -23.16 7.00 26.58
C GLU A 16 -22.80 6.83 25.11
N LYS A 17 -23.75 7.03 24.19
CA LYS A 17 -23.46 6.94 22.74
C LYS A 17 -22.41 7.94 22.29
N LYS A 18 -22.44 9.18 22.79
CA LYS A 18 -21.39 10.19 22.54
C LYS A 18 -20.04 9.74 23.09
N SER A 19 -20.02 9.23 24.32
CA SER A 19 -18.81 8.73 24.99
C SER A 19 -18.13 7.61 24.20
N VAL A 20 -18.91 6.61 23.78
CA VAL A 20 -18.42 5.47 22.98
C VAL A 20 -17.90 5.96 21.62
N PHE A 21 -18.58 6.92 20.99
CA PHE A 21 -18.15 7.47 19.71
C PHE A 21 -16.82 8.23 19.80
N THR A 22 -16.59 9.01 20.87
CA THR A 22 -15.29 9.64 21.14
C THR A 22 -14.19 8.62 21.36
N GLU A 23 -14.49 7.52 22.05
CA GLU A 23 -13.51 6.47 22.34
C GLU A 23 -13.10 5.71 21.07
N VAL A 24 -14.04 5.50 20.13
CA VAL A 24 -13.77 4.94 18.81
C VAL A 24 -12.88 5.87 17.98
N ASN A 25 -13.18 7.17 17.95
CA ASN A 25 -12.36 8.14 17.22
C ASN A 25 -10.92 8.20 17.75
N ASN A 26 -10.75 8.27 19.07
CA ASN A 26 -9.41 8.28 19.66
C ASN A 26 -8.59 7.03 19.31
N LYS A 27 -9.25 5.86 19.21
CA LYS A 27 -8.60 4.61 18.79
C LYS A 27 -8.23 4.64 17.30
N LEU A 28 -9.08 5.20 16.46
CA LEU A 28 -8.80 5.37 15.03
C LEU A 28 -7.61 6.30 14.80
N ASP A 29 -7.57 7.44 15.50
CA ASP A 29 -6.45 8.40 15.43
C ASP A 29 -5.13 7.76 15.87
N HIS A 30 -5.17 6.92 16.91
CA HIS A 30 -3.99 6.20 17.39
C HIS A 30 -3.47 5.18 16.36
N VAL A 31 -4.37 4.45 15.70
CA VAL A 31 -4.02 3.52 14.61
C VAL A 31 -3.45 4.27 13.41
N GLU A 32 -4.02 5.41 13.06
CA GLU A 32 -3.53 6.26 11.97
C GLU A 32 -2.12 6.79 12.27
N SER A 33 -1.87 7.24 13.51
CA SER A 33 -0.53 7.65 13.95
C SER A 33 0.49 6.51 13.85
N MET A 34 0.16 5.31 14.32
CA MET A 34 1.05 4.14 14.22
C MET A 34 1.37 3.78 12.76
N LEU A 35 0.38 3.85 11.87
CA LEU A 35 0.57 3.60 10.44
C LEU A 35 1.44 4.70 9.78
N MET A 36 1.27 5.96 10.17
CA MET A 36 2.11 7.05 9.69
C MET A 36 3.58 6.88 10.09
N ASP A 37 3.85 6.44 11.33
CA ASP A 37 5.22 6.24 11.79
C ASP A 37 5.91 5.07 11.06
N PHE A 38 5.19 3.98 10.80
CA PHE A 38 5.70 2.88 9.98
C PHE A 38 5.98 3.29 8.52
N THR A 39 5.15 4.15 7.93
CA THR A 39 5.27 4.57 6.52
C THR A 39 6.30 5.68 6.30
N LYS A 40 6.72 6.40 7.36
CA LYS A 40 7.83 7.36 7.30
C LYS A 40 9.21 6.73 7.21
N SER A 41 9.31 5.40 7.31
CA SER A 41 10.57 4.67 7.16
C SER A 41 11.20 4.97 5.80
N LYS A 42 12.36 5.64 5.82
CA LYS A 42 13.17 5.95 4.63
C LYS A 42 14.37 5.02 4.59
N LEU A 43 14.68 4.53 3.41
CA LEU A 43 15.91 3.77 3.18
C LEU A 43 16.91 4.72 2.50
N VAL A 44 17.97 5.08 3.22
CA VAL A 44 19.06 5.91 2.68
C VAL A 44 20.14 4.99 2.14
N ILE A 45 20.38 5.02 0.83
CA ILE A 45 21.40 4.20 0.15
C ILE A 45 22.19 5.09 -0.79
N MET A 46 23.53 5.08 -0.67
CA MET A 46 24.45 5.88 -1.52
C MET A 46 24.01 7.35 -1.64
N ASP A 47 23.67 7.99 -0.52
CA ASP A 47 23.19 9.38 -0.46
C ASP A 47 21.87 9.66 -1.20
N LYS A 48 21.13 8.62 -1.60
CA LYS A 48 19.78 8.74 -2.16
C LYS A 48 18.75 8.21 -1.17
N GLU A 49 17.78 9.07 -0.86
CA GLU A 49 16.62 8.70 -0.06
C GLU A 49 15.59 7.96 -0.94
N TYR A 50 15.31 6.71 -0.59
CA TYR A 50 14.22 5.95 -1.18
C TYR A 50 13.10 5.78 -0.15
N HIS A 51 11.92 6.29 -0.50
CA HIS A 51 10.72 6.05 0.27
C HIS A 51 10.28 4.60 0.09
N LEU A 52 10.29 3.81 1.18
CA LEU A 52 9.88 2.40 1.17
C LEU A 52 8.41 2.19 0.75
N ARG A 53 7.63 3.27 0.72
CA ARG A 53 6.25 3.26 0.21
C ARG A 53 6.17 3.05 -1.31
N ASP A 54 7.17 3.53 -2.05
CA ASP A 54 7.17 3.49 -3.51
C ASP A 54 7.95 2.29 -4.07
N TRP A 55 8.75 1.64 -3.22
CA TRP A 55 9.69 0.60 -3.61
C TRP A 55 9.47 -0.68 -2.78
N MET A 56 9.40 -1.81 -3.46
CA MET A 56 9.19 -3.11 -2.84
C MET A 56 10.20 -4.13 -3.36
N THR A 57 10.38 -5.22 -2.60
CA THR A 57 11.22 -6.33 -3.05
C THR A 57 10.57 -7.05 -4.23
N LEU A 58 11.37 -7.70 -5.09
CA LEU A 58 10.83 -8.52 -6.18
C LEU A 58 9.89 -9.63 -5.67
N SER A 59 10.17 -10.20 -4.51
CA SER A 59 9.36 -11.23 -3.87
C SER A 59 7.98 -10.70 -3.48
N ASP A 60 7.92 -9.52 -2.86
CA ASP A 60 6.66 -8.90 -2.46
C ASP A 60 5.86 -8.43 -3.66
N TYR A 61 6.54 -7.93 -4.70
CA TYR A 61 5.90 -7.61 -5.98
C TYR A 61 5.22 -8.84 -6.61
N CYS A 62 5.92 -9.98 -6.64
CA CYS A 62 5.36 -11.24 -7.15
C CYS A 62 4.11 -11.67 -6.36
N LYS A 63 4.14 -11.53 -5.02
CA LYS A 63 3.01 -11.85 -4.15
C LYS A 63 1.84 -10.89 -4.38
N LYS A 64 2.09 -9.58 -4.37
CA LYS A 64 1.07 -8.53 -4.49
C LYS A 64 0.32 -8.60 -5.82
N TYR A 65 1.05 -8.78 -6.91
CA TYR A 65 0.47 -8.80 -8.26
C TYR A 65 0.18 -10.22 -8.77
N ASN A 66 0.39 -11.25 -7.95
CA ASN A 66 0.22 -12.66 -8.30
C ASN A 66 0.96 -13.05 -9.60
N ILE A 67 2.21 -12.58 -9.72
CA ILE A 67 3.07 -12.83 -10.88
C ILE A 67 4.12 -13.87 -10.49
N LYS A 68 4.35 -14.85 -11.37
CA LYS A 68 5.42 -15.84 -11.17
C LYS A 68 6.79 -15.15 -11.22
N PRO A 69 7.74 -15.49 -10.33
CA PRO A 69 9.10 -14.91 -10.36
C PRO A 69 9.80 -15.03 -11.72
N SER A 70 9.63 -16.17 -12.40
CA SER A 70 10.16 -16.37 -13.75
C SER A 70 9.57 -15.41 -14.78
N ARG A 71 8.28 -15.05 -14.65
CA ARG A 71 7.62 -14.07 -15.52
C ARG A 71 8.15 -12.66 -15.25
N LEU A 72 8.41 -12.33 -13.99
CA LEU A 72 9.01 -11.04 -13.62
C LEU A 72 10.44 -10.91 -14.16
N SER A 73 11.28 -11.95 -14.06
CA SER A 73 12.62 -11.96 -14.66
C SER A 73 12.56 -11.70 -16.16
N ASN A 74 11.68 -12.42 -16.88
CA ASN A 74 11.46 -12.23 -18.30
C ASN A 74 10.99 -10.80 -18.64
N TRP A 75 10.20 -10.15 -17.78
CA TRP A 75 9.75 -8.78 -17.99
C TRP A 75 10.88 -7.77 -17.84
N ILE A 76 11.78 -8.01 -16.89
CA ILE A 76 12.97 -7.20 -16.69
C ILE A 76 13.90 -7.33 -17.90
N GLU A 77 14.18 -8.56 -18.34
CA GLU A 77 15.04 -8.84 -19.50
C GLU A 77 14.47 -8.29 -20.82
N ARG A 78 13.14 -8.34 -21.00
CA ARG A 78 12.47 -7.83 -22.21
C ARG A 78 12.20 -6.32 -22.17
N GLY A 79 12.57 -5.62 -21.10
CA GLY A 79 12.32 -4.19 -20.94
C GLY A 79 10.84 -3.81 -20.76
N VAL A 80 9.98 -4.75 -20.35
CA VAL A 80 8.59 -4.46 -19.95
C VAL A 80 8.58 -3.65 -18.65
N VAL A 81 9.51 -3.95 -17.75
CA VAL A 81 9.83 -3.09 -16.61
C VAL A 81 10.87 -2.07 -17.09
N PRO A 82 10.57 -0.76 -17.07
CA PRO A 82 11.56 0.26 -17.42
C PRO A 82 12.77 0.20 -16.49
N GLY A 83 13.97 0.46 -17.01
CA GLY A 83 15.20 0.44 -16.19
C GLY A 83 15.15 1.40 -14.99
N GLY A 84 14.47 2.54 -15.11
CA GLY A 84 14.27 3.48 -14.00
C GLY A 84 13.27 3.02 -12.92
N SER A 85 12.63 1.86 -13.10
CA SER A 85 11.71 1.24 -12.14
C SER A 85 12.32 0.06 -11.39
N LEU A 86 13.60 -0.23 -11.62
CA LEU A 86 14.36 -1.28 -10.94
C LEU A 86 15.63 -0.67 -10.34
N ILE A 87 15.88 -0.95 -9.06
CA ILE A 87 17.10 -0.57 -8.37
C ILE A 87 17.78 -1.85 -7.89
N VAL A 88 19.08 -1.95 -8.12
CA VAL A 88 19.92 -2.98 -7.53
C VAL A 88 20.77 -2.32 -6.47
N ILE A 89 20.77 -2.88 -5.27
CA ILE A 89 21.52 -2.37 -4.12
C ILE A 89 22.69 -3.32 -3.86
N PRO A 90 23.91 -3.00 -4.33
CA PRO A 90 25.07 -3.88 -4.19
C PRO A 90 25.39 -4.17 -2.72
N GLU A 91 25.30 -3.15 -1.87
CA GLU A 91 25.61 -3.18 -0.44
C GLU A 91 24.71 -4.13 0.38
N LEU A 92 23.53 -4.48 -0.14
CA LEU A 92 22.58 -5.39 0.50
C LEU A 92 22.54 -6.74 -0.22
N ASN A 93 23.69 -7.35 -0.47
CA ASN A 93 23.81 -8.62 -1.21
C ASN A 93 23.16 -8.58 -2.60
N GLY A 94 23.20 -7.43 -3.28
CA GLY A 94 22.56 -7.26 -4.58
C GLY A 94 21.03 -7.29 -4.54
N LEU A 95 20.42 -6.93 -3.40
CA LEU A 95 18.97 -6.84 -3.26
C LEU A 95 18.38 -5.96 -4.37
N LYS A 96 17.33 -6.46 -5.02
CA LYS A 96 16.63 -5.76 -6.09
C LYS A 96 15.29 -5.21 -5.59
N LEU A 97 15.10 -3.91 -5.76
CA LEU A 97 13.84 -3.23 -5.50
C LEU A 97 13.18 -2.85 -6.83
N ILE A 98 11.87 -2.98 -6.86
CA ILE A 98 11.01 -2.60 -7.98
C ILE A 98 9.96 -1.60 -7.49
N LYS A 99 9.59 -0.65 -8.35
CA LYS A 99 8.50 0.27 -8.02
C LYS A 99 7.18 -0.47 -7.81
N ASP A 100 6.39 -0.01 -6.85
CA ASP A 100 5.05 -0.51 -6.59
C ASP A 100 4.04 -0.05 -7.63
N GLN A 101 4.19 -0.52 -8.87
CA GLN A 101 3.32 -0.21 -9.98
C GLN A 101 3.05 -1.47 -10.80
N ALA A 102 1.80 -1.69 -11.19
CA ALA A 102 1.45 -2.79 -12.08
C ALA A 102 2.09 -2.61 -13.47
N PHE A 103 3.08 -3.42 -13.79
CA PHE A 103 3.58 -3.55 -15.16
C PHE A 103 2.70 -4.54 -15.93
N MET A 104 2.38 -4.22 -17.18
CA MET A 104 1.67 -5.13 -18.06
C MET A 104 2.49 -5.38 -19.32
N ALA A 105 2.94 -6.62 -19.50
CA ALA A 105 3.37 -7.06 -20.81
C ALA A 105 2.17 -7.03 -21.77
N ARG A 106 2.36 -6.47 -22.97
CA ARG A 106 1.36 -6.46 -24.05
C ARG A 106 0.76 -7.86 -24.18
N SER A 107 -0.54 -7.98 -23.89
CA SER A 107 -1.25 -9.24 -24.04
C SER A 107 -1.48 -9.53 -25.53
N TYR A 108 -1.65 -10.80 -25.90
CA TYR A 108 -1.93 -11.21 -27.28
C TYR A 108 -3.17 -10.52 -27.86
N ARG A 109 -4.19 -10.22 -27.03
CA ARG A 109 -5.37 -9.43 -27.42
C ARG A 109 -5.01 -8.08 -28.02
N THR A 110 -4.03 -7.40 -27.43
CA THR A 110 -3.52 -6.10 -27.89
C THR A 110 -2.75 -6.16 -29.22
N ARG A 111 -2.21 -7.34 -29.61
CA ARG A 111 -1.54 -7.52 -30.91
C ARG A 111 -2.54 -7.77 -32.03
N ALA A 112 -3.58 -8.56 -31.75
CA ALA A 112 -4.62 -8.88 -32.72
C ALA A 112 -5.43 -7.64 -33.14
N SER A 113 -5.66 -6.68 -32.25
CA SER A 113 -6.36 -5.43 -32.58
C SER A 113 -5.50 -4.41 -33.33
N ALA A 114 -4.17 -4.47 -33.21
CA ALA A 114 -3.24 -3.52 -33.84
C ALA A 114 -2.81 -3.96 -35.25
N ALA A 115 -2.96 -5.24 -35.59
CA ALA A 115 -2.70 -5.78 -36.94
C ALA A 115 -3.93 -5.75 -37.85
N ALA A 116 -5.05 -5.17 -37.38
CA ALA A 116 -6.33 -5.09 -38.08
C ALA A 116 -6.62 -3.71 -38.70
N TYR A 117 -5.60 -2.84 -38.79
CA TYR A 117 -5.60 -1.54 -39.47
C TYR A 117 -4.49 -1.53 -40.50
#